data_AF-R8B270-F1
#
_entry.id   AF-R8B270-F1
#
_cell.length_a   1.000
_cell.length_b   1.000
_cell.length_c   1.000
_cell.angle_alpha   90.00
_cell.angle_beta   90.00
_cell.angle_gamma   90.00
#
_symmetry.space_group_name_H-M   'P 1'
#
loop_
_entity.id
_entity.type
_entity.pdbx_description
1 polymer ?
#
loop_
_entity_poly.entity_id
_entity_poly.type
_entity_poly.pdbx_seq_one_letter_code
_entity_poly.pdbx_strand_id
1 'polypeptide(L)'
;MPSLKKSLVTIALTSALLTTPFALSEENQLAVEIPENSVLSDGMLTKEELAKFAVIGQQQLVKLTEKAMEEYTSELMDDDDNMPAAWMLLDDGETIKRINIDSQAEQANAQMRILMYRAALKSIARRGKINAAVILYTGKVKEGEDAEALVIEHEHRLGISANKVVPFHLEDGDASFSQAITREKPFQMFYDDKQESPAHQG
;
A
#
# COMPACT_ATOMS: atom_id res chain seq x y z
N MET A 1 -6.18 -64.74 -65.60
CA MET A 1 -5.41 -65.30 -64.46
C MET A 1 -4.79 -64.14 -63.69
N PRO A 2 -4.70 -64.19 -62.35
CA PRO A 2 -5.72 -63.58 -61.49
C PRO A 2 -5.21 -62.53 -60.48
N SER A 3 -6.17 -61.74 -59.99
CA SER A 3 -6.36 -61.21 -58.63
C SER A 3 -5.21 -60.51 -57.90
N LEU A 4 -5.49 -59.27 -57.47
CA LEU A 4 -5.32 -58.92 -56.05
C LEU A 4 -6.46 -57.98 -55.63
N LYS A 5 -7.30 -58.51 -54.73
CA LYS A 5 -8.29 -57.79 -53.95
C LYS A 5 -7.62 -57.27 -52.66
N LYS A 6 -8.26 -56.25 -52.06
CA LYS A 6 -8.14 -55.78 -50.66
C LYS A 6 -6.95 -54.82 -50.45
N SER A 7 -7.04 -53.75 -49.66
CA SER A 7 -7.87 -53.53 -48.48
C SER A 7 -8.04 -52.03 -48.21
N LEU A 8 -9.29 -51.61 -48.00
CA LEU A 8 -9.64 -50.36 -47.31
C LEU A 8 -9.25 -50.49 -45.84
N VAL A 9 -8.40 -49.59 -45.35
CA VAL A 9 -8.30 -49.28 -43.91
C VAL A 9 -8.08 -47.77 -43.80
N THR A 10 -9.18 -47.04 -43.72
CA THR A 10 -9.21 -45.63 -43.32
C THR A 10 -9.24 -45.61 -41.80
N ILE A 11 -8.11 -45.29 -41.16
CA ILE A 11 -8.08 -45.01 -39.72
C ILE A 11 -8.48 -43.54 -39.56
N ALA A 12 -9.76 -43.29 -39.30
CA ALA A 12 -10.22 -42.01 -38.79
C ALA A 12 -9.98 -42.01 -37.27
N LEU A 13 -9.00 -41.20 -36.84
CA LEU A 13 -8.66 -40.97 -35.45
C LEU A 13 -9.66 -39.94 -34.88
N THR A 14 -10.80 -40.42 -34.38
CA THR A 14 -11.81 -39.57 -33.72
C THR A 14 -11.28 -39.19 -32.33
N SER A 15 -10.76 -37.97 -32.21
CA SER A 15 -10.42 -37.36 -30.92
C SER A 15 -11.71 -37.01 -30.18
N ALA A 16 -12.03 -37.76 -29.12
CA ALA A 16 -13.10 -37.40 -28.21
C ALA A 16 -12.65 -36.19 -27.37
N LEU A 17 -13.23 -35.03 -27.64
CA LEU A 17 -13.16 -33.86 -26.77
C LEU A 17 -13.85 -34.19 -25.45
N LEU A 18 -13.04 -34.40 -24.41
CA LEU A 18 -13.49 -34.39 -23.02
C LEU A 18 -13.80 -32.92 -22.67
N THR A 19 -15.07 -32.53 -22.70
CA THR A 19 -15.53 -31.29 -22.08
C THR A 19 -15.55 -31.49 -20.58
N THR A 20 -14.43 -31.20 -19.92
CA THR A 20 -14.42 -31.00 -18.47
C THR A 20 -15.24 -29.74 -18.16
N PRO A 21 -16.25 -29.81 -17.26
CA PRO A 21 -16.86 -28.59 -16.75
C PRO A 21 -15.78 -27.85 -15.98
N PHE A 22 -15.42 -26.66 -16.46
CA PHE A 22 -14.74 -25.67 -15.63
C PHE A 22 -15.67 -25.41 -14.45
N ALA A 23 -15.33 -26.01 -13.31
CA ALA A 23 -15.79 -25.53 -12.02
C ALA A 23 -15.30 -24.08 -11.93
N LEU A 24 -16.24 -23.14 -12.08
CA LEU A 24 -16.05 -21.77 -11.63
C LEU A 24 -15.84 -21.87 -10.12
N SER A 25 -14.59 -21.80 -9.70
CA SER A 25 -14.25 -21.60 -8.29
C SER A 25 -14.71 -20.19 -7.91
N GLU A 26 -15.81 -20.09 -7.18
CA GLU A 26 -16.24 -18.89 -6.44
C GLU A 26 -15.30 -18.61 -5.25
N GLU A 27 -14.01 -18.47 -5.51
CA GLU A 27 -13.03 -18.17 -4.47
C GLU A 27 -12.12 -17.03 -4.94
N ASN A 28 -12.75 -15.91 -5.30
CA ASN A 28 -12.12 -14.61 -5.23
C ASN A 28 -12.81 -13.80 -4.12
N GLN A 29 -12.95 -14.43 -2.94
CA GLN A 29 -13.18 -13.69 -1.70
C GLN A 29 -11.87 -12.96 -1.42
N LEU A 30 -11.90 -11.63 -1.48
CA LEU A 30 -10.81 -10.77 -1.00
C LEU A 30 -10.36 -11.29 0.37
N ALA A 31 -9.24 -12.02 0.40
CA ALA A 31 -8.63 -12.46 1.64
C ALA A 31 -7.99 -11.22 2.26
N VAL A 32 -8.78 -10.46 3.00
CA VAL A 32 -8.29 -9.33 3.79
C VAL A 32 -7.54 -9.95 4.97
N GLU A 33 -6.21 -9.94 4.92
CA GLU A 33 -5.40 -10.30 6.07
C GLU A 33 -5.57 -9.24 7.16
N ILE A 34 -6.30 -9.58 8.22
CA ILE A 34 -6.55 -8.67 9.35
C ILE A 34 -5.42 -8.86 10.36
N PRO A 35 -4.66 -7.79 10.72
CA PRO A 35 -3.66 -7.89 11.78
C PRO A 35 -4.29 -8.35 13.10
N GLU A 36 -3.63 -9.24 13.84
CA GLU A 36 -4.19 -9.84 15.06
C GLU A 36 -4.56 -8.81 16.16
N ASN A 37 -3.91 -7.64 16.17
CA ASN A 37 -4.19 -6.55 17.10
C ASN A 37 -5.03 -5.42 16.47
N SER A 38 -5.62 -5.68 15.31
CA SER A 38 -6.48 -4.73 14.60
C SER A 38 -7.79 -4.53 15.34
N VAL A 39 -8.40 -3.35 15.17
CA VAL A 39 -9.79 -3.12 15.62
C VAL A 39 -10.80 -4.05 14.93
N LEU A 40 -10.38 -4.80 13.91
CA LEU A 40 -11.20 -5.75 13.15
C LEU A 40 -10.99 -7.22 13.56
N SER A 41 -10.10 -7.52 14.51
CA SER A 41 -9.74 -8.91 14.88
C SER A 41 -10.58 -9.50 16.01
N ASP A 42 -11.59 -8.79 16.52
CA ASP A 42 -12.42 -9.20 17.66
C ASP A 42 -13.45 -10.31 17.33
N GLY A 43 -13.56 -10.69 16.05
CA GLY A 43 -14.48 -11.72 15.56
C GLY A 43 -15.95 -11.30 15.56
N MET A 44 -16.26 -10.02 15.82
CA MET A 44 -17.63 -9.51 15.91
C MET A 44 -18.24 -9.15 14.55
N LEU A 45 -17.41 -9.00 13.52
CA LEU A 45 -17.82 -8.55 12.20
C LEU A 45 -18.06 -9.70 11.23
N THR A 46 -19.12 -9.61 10.42
CA THR A 46 -19.33 -10.53 9.30
C THR A 46 -18.33 -10.25 8.16
N LYS A 47 -18.20 -11.19 7.23
CA LYS A 47 -17.35 -11.00 6.03
C LYS A 47 -17.78 -9.78 5.20
N GLU A 48 -19.08 -9.54 5.07
CA GLU A 48 -19.62 -8.39 4.35
C GLU A 48 -19.30 -7.07 5.06
N GLU A 49 -19.33 -7.06 6.40
CA GLU A 49 -18.96 -5.89 7.20
C GLU A 49 -17.45 -5.62 7.09
N LEU A 50 -16.62 -6.65 7.14
CA LEU A 50 -15.18 -6.54 6.90
C LEU A 50 -14.87 -5.98 5.51
N ALA A 51 -15.57 -6.44 4.47
CA ALA A 51 -15.41 -5.92 3.12
C ALA A 51 -15.79 -4.42 3.04
N LYS A 52 -16.86 -4.00 3.72
CA LYS A 52 -17.23 -2.57 3.79
C LYS A 52 -16.14 -1.75 4.48
N PHE A 53 -15.59 -2.23 5.59
CA PHE A 53 -14.49 -1.54 6.28
C PHE A 53 -13.22 -1.46 5.43
N ALA A 54 -12.89 -2.50 4.67
CA ALA A 54 -11.75 -2.47 3.75
C ALA A 54 -11.94 -1.38 2.67
N VAL A 55 -13.14 -1.26 2.09
CA VAL A 55 -13.46 -0.20 1.13
C VAL A 55 -13.34 1.18 1.76
N ILE A 56 -13.89 1.38 2.95
CA ILE A 56 -13.79 2.65 3.69
C ILE A 56 -12.34 3.03 3.95
N GLY A 57 -11.53 2.08 4.45
CA GLY A 57 -10.11 2.31 4.70
C GLY A 57 -9.33 2.67 3.44
N GLN A 58 -9.65 2.02 2.32
CA GLN A 58 -9.03 2.33 1.03
C GLN A 58 -9.42 3.73 0.53
N GLN A 59 -10.68 4.14 0.68
CA GLN A 59 -11.15 5.48 0.33
C GLN A 59 -10.48 6.57 1.19
N GLN A 60 -10.36 6.32 2.49
CA GLN A 60 -9.68 7.21 3.43
C GLN A 60 -8.20 7.38 3.08
N LEU A 61 -7.51 6.29 2.70
CA LEU A 61 -6.13 6.35 2.23
C LEU A 61 -5.98 7.10 0.91
N VAL A 62 -6.90 6.92 -0.04
CA VAL A 62 -6.89 7.67 -1.31
C VAL A 62 -7.02 9.17 -1.03
N LYS A 63 -8.04 9.57 -0.27
CA LYS A 63 -8.26 10.97 0.13
C LYS A 63 -7.04 11.58 0.82
N LEU A 64 -6.44 10.85 1.76
CA LEU A 64 -5.24 11.31 2.47
C LEU A 64 -4.03 11.43 1.54
N THR A 65 -3.82 10.44 0.66
CA THR A 65 -2.69 10.43 -0.26
C THR A 65 -2.79 11.54 -1.29
N GLU A 66 -3.97 11.76 -1.88
CA GLU A 66 -4.21 12.84 -2.84
C GLU A 66 -3.92 14.20 -2.23
N LYS A 67 -4.44 14.44 -1.02
CA LYS A 67 -4.19 15.71 -0.30
C LYS A 67 -2.71 15.91 0.02
N ALA A 68 -2.04 14.86 0.49
CA ALA A 68 -0.61 14.93 0.78
C ALA A 68 0.22 15.15 -0.49
N MET A 69 -0.11 14.50 -1.60
CA MET A 69 0.57 14.69 -2.88
C MET A 69 0.36 16.09 -3.44
N GLU A 70 -0.85 16.64 -3.37
CA GLU A 70 -1.15 18.03 -3.76
C GLU A 70 -0.23 19.01 -3.02
N GLU A 71 -0.18 18.92 -1.69
CA GLU A 71 0.62 19.83 -0.86
C GLU A 71 2.13 19.61 -1.03
N TYR A 72 2.57 18.35 -1.13
CA TYR A 72 3.99 18.02 -1.28
C TYR A 72 4.54 18.37 -2.66
N THR A 73 3.71 18.31 -3.71
CA THR A 73 4.14 18.67 -5.07
C THR A 73 4.61 20.12 -5.13
N SER A 74 3.95 21.04 -4.40
CA SER A 74 4.41 22.43 -4.32
C SER A 74 5.81 22.54 -3.71
N GLU A 75 6.14 21.70 -2.73
CA GLU A 75 7.47 21.68 -2.09
C GLU A 75 8.55 21.12 -3.03
N LEU A 76 8.19 20.16 -3.89
CA LEU A 76 9.12 19.61 -4.90
C LEU A 76 9.59 20.65 -5.93
N MET A 77 8.89 21.77 -6.04
CA MET A 77 9.10 22.78 -7.07
C MET A 77 9.89 24.00 -6.56
N ASP A 78 10.11 24.11 -5.25
CA ASP A 78 10.70 25.29 -4.59
C ASP A 78 12.26 25.26 -4.52
N ASP A 79 12.92 24.38 -5.27
CA ASP A 79 14.39 24.29 -5.47
C ASP A 79 15.26 24.03 -4.21
N ASP A 80 14.64 23.86 -3.04
CA ASP A 80 15.28 23.38 -1.80
C ASP A 80 15.45 21.84 -1.82
N ASP A 81 16.37 21.33 -0.98
CA ASP A 81 16.51 19.88 -0.77
C ASP A 81 15.14 19.26 -0.41
N ASN A 82 14.65 18.34 -1.25
CA ASN A 82 13.35 17.68 -1.08
C ASN A 82 13.27 16.90 0.25
N MET A 83 12.78 17.55 1.30
CA MET A 83 12.72 16.97 2.64
C MET A 83 11.43 16.18 2.89
N PRO A 84 11.50 15.05 3.60
CA PRO A 84 10.31 14.29 3.95
C PRO A 84 9.25 15.10 4.68
N ALA A 85 7.98 14.78 4.39
CA ALA A 85 6.82 15.37 5.04
C ALA A 85 5.79 14.28 5.37
N ALA A 86 4.96 14.52 6.39
CA ALA A 86 3.96 13.55 6.83
C ALA A 86 2.60 14.18 7.10
N TRP A 87 1.55 13.41 6.82
CA TRP A 87 0.17 13.77 7.07
C TRP A 87 -0.56 12.65 7.79
N MET A 88 -1.62 13.03 8.47
CA MET A 88 -2.49 12.11 9.18
C MET A 88 -3.96 12.44 8.92
N LEU A 89 -4.79 11.41 8.85
CA LEU A 89 -6.24 11.50 8.90
C LEU A 89 -6.69 11.29 10.34
N LEU A 90 -7.40 12.26 10.91
CA LEU A 90 -7.88 12.19 12.30
C LEU A 90 -8.95 11.09 12.48
N ASP A 91 -9.26 10.81 13.74
CA ASP A 91 -10.26 9.81 14.16
C ASP A 91 -11.68 10.13 13.68
N ASP A 92 -11.98 11.39 13.37
CA ASP A 92 -13.22 11.83 12.70
C ASP A 92 -13.39 11.30 11.27
N GLY A 93 -12.32 10.77 10.66
CA GLY A 93 -12.34 10.21 9.31
C GLY A 93 -12.42 11.27 8.18
N GLU A 94 -12.36 12.55 8.52
CA GLU A 94 -12.53 13.66 7.57
C GLU A 94 -11.36 14.63 7.57
N THR A 95 -10.85 14.99 8.74
CA THR A 95 -9.85 16.03 8.93
C THR A 95 -8.45 15.49 8.62
N ILE A 96 -7.77 16.13 7.68
CA ILE A 96 -6.37 15.84 7.33
C ILE A 96 -5.49 16.94 7.93
N LYS A 97 -4.38 16.54 8.57
CA LYS A 97 -3.39 17.46 9.12
C LYS A 97 -1.98 17.05 8.73
N ARG A 98 -1.18 18.03 8.32
CA ARG A 98 0.27 17.88 8.23
C ARG A 98 0.89 17.83 9.62
N ILE A 99 1.89 16.99 9.81
CA ILE A 99 2.68 16.93 11.03
C ILE A 99 3.79 17.97 10.94
N ASN A 100 3.88 18.83 11.95
CA ASN A 100 4.99 19.76 12.09
C ASN A 100 6.00 19.19 13.09
N ILE A 101 7.22 18.89 12.61
CA ILE A 101 8.37 18.52 13.45
C ILE A 101 9.53 19.50 13.32
N ASP A 102 9.34 20.65 12.66
CA ASP A 102 10.43 21.50 12.17
C ASP A 102 11.34 21.95 13.30
N SER A 103 10.77 22.42 14.41
CA SER A 103 11.51 22.84 15.61
C SER A 103 12.37 21.73 16.25
N GLN A 104 12.09 20.46 15.97
CA GLN A 104 12.85 19.31 16.47
C GLN A 104 13.78 18.71 15.41
N ALA A 105 13.61 19.10 14.14
CA ALA A 105 14.21 18.46 12.97
C ALA A 105 15.10 19.40 12.15
N GLU A 106 15.37 20.62 12.61
CA GLU A 106 16.15 21.63 11.87
C GLU A 106 17.48 21.10 11.33
N GLN A 107 18.18 20.25 12.09
CA GLN A 107 19.47 19.65 11.68
C GLN A 107 19.36 18.18 11.24
N ALA A 108 18.15 17.62 11.18
CA ALA A 108 17.92 16.23 10.83
C ALA A 108 17.95 16.06 9.30
N ASN A 109 18.81 15.15 8.81
CA ASN A 109 18.79 14.73 7.41
C ASN A 109 17.48 13.98 7.06
N ALA A 110 17.21 13.77 5.76
CA ALA A 110 15.98 13.13 5.30
C ALA A 110 15.69 11.79 5.99
N GLN A 111 16.69 10.90 6.11
CA GLN A 111 16.49 9.60 6.76
C GLN A 111 16.08 9.75 8.24
N MET A 112 16.72 10.67 8.96
CA MET A 112 16.39 10.96 10.35
C MET A 112 14.96 11.53 10.47
N ARG A 113 14.54 12.42 9.57
CA ARG A 113 13.17 12.96 9.56
C ARG A 113 12.12 11.87 9.36
N ILE A 114 12.35 10.91 8.46
CA ILE A 114 11.45 9.76 8.26
C ILE A 114 11.28 8.99 9.58
N LEU A 115 12.37 8.71 10.29
CA LEU A 115 12.32 8.02 11.59
C LEU A 115 11.53 8.83 12.63
N MET A 116 11.74 10.14 12.68
CA MET A 116 11.00 11.03 13.58
C MET A 116 9.50 11.04 13.27
N TYR A 117 9.12 11.12 11.99
CA TYR A 117 7.70 11.04 11.59
C TYR A 117 7.08 9.70 11.97
N ARG A 118 7.75 8.58 11.71
CA ARG A 118 7.25 7.25 12.11
C ARG A 118 7.03 7.18 13.63
N ALA A 119 7.98 7.68 14.42
CA ALA A 119 7.85 7.71 15.88
C ALA A 119 6.69 8.63 16.35
N ALA A 120 6.55 9.81 15.76
CA ALA A 120 5.47 10.74 16.08
C ALA A 120 4.10 10.16 15.72
N LEU A 121 3.95 9.63 14.50
CA LEU A 121 2.75 8.96 14.03
C LEU A 121 2.39 7.76 14.89
N LYS A 122 3.37 6.94 15.27
CA LYS A 122 3.18 5.82 16.18
C LYS A 122 2.64 6.26 17.54
N SER A 123 3.20 7.32 18.11
CA SER A 123 2.72 7.89 19.38
C SER A 123 1.26 8.38 19.28
N ILE A 124 0.89 9.00 18.16
CA ILE A 124 -0.47 9.51 17.92
C ILE A 124 -1.46 8.36 17.66
N ALA A 125 -1.08 7.37 16.85
CA ALA A 125 -1.88 6.18 16.54
C ALA A 125 -2.21 5.38 17.80
N ARG A 126 -1.23 5.19 18.71
CA ARG A 126 -1.45 4.51 20.01
C ARG A 126 -2.48 5.19 20.91
N ARG A 127 -2.73 6.49 20.71
CA ARG A 127 -3.77 7.24 21.43
C ARG A 127 -5.14 7.17 20.76
N GLY A 128 -5.26 6.43 19.64
CA GLY A 128 -6.47 6.28 18.86
C GLY A 128 -6.94 7.57 18.19
N LYS A 129 -6.03 8.53 17.94
CA LYS A 129 -6.36 9.88 17.44
C LYS A 129 -6.34 10.03 15.92
N ILE A 130 -5.92 8.99 15.21
CA ILE A 130 -5.83 8.98 13.75
C ILE A 130 -6.33 7.66 13.19
N ASN A 131 -6.92 7.73 12.01
CA ASN A 131 -7.37 6.56 11.25
C ASN A 131 -6.34 6.12 10.21
N ALA A 132 -5.57 7.07 9.66
CA ALA A 132 -4.57 6.80 8.63
C ALA A 132 -3.38 7.75 8.74
N ALA A 133 -2.25 7.34 8.18
CA ALA A 133 -1.04 8.14 8.13
C ALA A 133 -0.31 7.94 6.81
N VAL A 134 0.36 9.00 6.34
CA VAL A 134 1.25 8.96 5.17
C VAL A 134 2.55 9.71 5.45
N ILE A 135 3.66 9.21 4.92
CA ILE A 135 4.94 9.91 4.84
C ILE A 135 5.36 9.95 3.38
N LEU A 136 5.63 11.15 2.87
CA LEU A 136 6.11 11.40 1.51
C LEU A 136 7.57 11.80 1.55
N TYR A 137 8.36 11.28 0.63
CA TYR A 137 9.76 11.67 0.42
C TYR A 137 10.22 11.26 -0.98
N THR A 138 11.26 11.91 -1.49
CA THR A 138 11.90 11.50 -2.74
C THR A 138 13.00 10.48 -2.50
N GLY A 139 13.24 9.63 -3.49
CA GLY A 139 14.36 8.70 -3.50
C GLY A 139 14.78 8.37 -4.93
N LYS A 140 16.03 7.97 -5.10
CA LYS A 140 16.52 7.52 -6.40
C LYS A 140 15.93 6.16 -6.77
N VAL A 141 15.46 6.03 -8.01
CA VAL A 141 14.93 4.77 -8.55
C VAL A 141 16.05 3.73 -8.68
N LYS A 142 17.26 4.17 -9.01
CA LYS A 142 18.46 3.34 -9.14
C LYS A 142 19.72 4.14 -8.79
N GLU A 143 20.69 3.47 -8.19
CA GLU A 143 21.97 4.07 -7.84
C GLU A 143 22.73 4.53 -9.09
N GLY A 144 23.17 5.79 -9.11
CA GLY A 144 23.87 6.40 -10.25
C GLY A 144 22.97 6.95 -11.36
N GLU A 145 21.64 6.90 -11.21
CA GLU A 145 20.69 7.56 -12.11
C GLU A 145 20.13 8.84 -11.48
N ASP A 146 19.76 9.80 -12.32
CA ASP A 146 19.08 11.05 -11.93
C ASP A 146 17.56 10.86 -11.81
N ALA A 147 17.06 9.65 -12.11
CA ALA A 147 15.65 9.33 -11.99
C ALA A 147 15.24 9.28 -10.50
N GLU A 148 14.36 10.20 -10.12
CA GLU A 148 13.75 10.27 -8.81
C GLU A 148 12.33 9.68 -8.82
N ALA A 149 11.93 9.13 -7.68
CA ALA A 149 10.57 8.71 -7.43
C ALA A 149 10.08 9.28 -6.11
N LEU A 150 8.80 9.62 -6.09
CA LEU A 150 8.06 9.93 -4.89
C LEU A 150 7.71 8.61 -4.21
N VAL A 151 8.16 8.44 -2.98
CA VAL A 151 7.77 7.34 -2.12
C VAL A 151 6.69 7.83 -1.17
N ILE A 152 5.61 7.06 -1.08
CA ILE A 152 4.48 7.30 -0.20
C ILE A 152 4.35 6.08 0.70
N GLU A 153 4.89 6.18 1.92
CA GLU A 153 4.64 5.19 2.96
C GLU A 153 3.28 5.48 3.56
N HIS A 154 2.40 4.48 3.65
CA HIS A 154 1.09 4.68 4.25
C HIS A 154 0.62 3.52 5.10
N GLU A 155 -0.16 3.83 6.12
CA GLU A 155 -0.82 2.86 6.98
C GLU A 155 -2.23 3.32 7.35
N HIS A 156 -3.11 2.34 7.58
CA HIS A 156 -4.46 2.55 8.06
C HIS A 156 -4.73 1.67 9.28
N ARG A 157 -5.49 2.20 10.26
CA ARG A 157 -5.98 1.46 11.44
C ARG A 157 -6.80 0.21 11.12
N LEU A 158 -7.21 0.04 9.86
CA LEU A 158 -8.03 -1.10 9.41
C LEU A 158 -7.16 -2.21 8.81
N GLY A 159 -5.84 -2.16 9.01
CA GLY A 159 -4.94 -3.22 8.60
C GLY A 159 -4.37 -3.07 7.20
N ILE A 160 -4.27 -1.85 6.68
CA ILE A 160 -3.61 -1.59 5.39
C ILE A 160 -2.23 -1.01 5.67
N SER A 161 -1.18 -1.55 5.04
CA SER A 161 0.19 -1.05 5.17
C SER A 161 0.98 -1.30 3.89
N ALA A 162 1.38 -0.23 3.20
CA ALA A 162 2.12 -0.34 1.95
C ALA A 162 2.97 0.88 1.66
N ASN A 163 3.92 0.70 0.75
CA ASN A 163 4.68 1.76 0.10
C ASN A 163 4.21 1.86 -1.35
N LYS A 164 3.92 3.09 -1.80
CA LYS A 164 3.77 3.42 -3.23
C LYS A 164 5.02 4.13 -3.69
N VAL A 165 5.55 3.69 -4.83
CA VAL A 165 6.67 4.34 -5.51
C VAL A 165 6.12 4.89 -6.82
N VAL A 166 6.19 6.21 -6.96
CA VAL A 166 5.64 6.96 -8.09
C VAL A 166 6.80 7.68 -8.79
N PRO A 167 7.31 7.17 -9.92
CA PRO A 167 8.27 7.89 -10.72
C PRO A 167 7.69 9.23 -11.15
N PHE A 168 8.47 10.30 -11.08
CA PHE A 168 8.04 11.62 -11.50
C PHE A 168 9.10 12.32 -12.35
N HIS A 169 8.67 13.32 -13.11
CA HIS A 169 9.53 14.23 -13.84
C HIS A 169 9.05 15.66 -13.62
N LEU A 170 10.00 16.56 -13.37
CA LEU A 170 9.75 17.99 -13.23
C LEU A 170 10.18 18.67 -14.54
N GLU A 171 9.25 19.32 -15.22
CA GLU A 171 9.51 20.06 -16.46
C GLU A 171 8.73 21.38 -16.41
N ASP A 172 9.37 22.49 -16.74
CA ASP A 172 8.76 23.83 -16.82
C ASP A 172 7.94 24.30 -15.60
N GLY A 173 8.29 23.82 -14.41
CA GLY A 173 7.52 24.14 -13.21
C GLY A 173 6.16 23.42 -13.18
N ASP A 174 6.11 22.21 -13.71
CA ASP A 174 5.02 21.25 -13.53
C ASP A 174 5.60 19.87 -13.16
N ALA A 175 4.85 19.11 -12.36
CA ALA A 175 5.20 17.73 -11.99
C ALA A 175 4.33 16.73 -12.74
N SER A 176 4.96 15.82 -13.47
CA SER A 176 4.29 14.69 -14.12
C SER A 176 4.55 13.39 -13.34
N PHE A 177 3.48 12.68 -13.00
CA PHE A 177 3.55 11.43 -12.24
C PHE A 177 3.20 10.23 -13.11
N SER A 178 4.05 9.20 -13.07
CA SER A 178 3.83 7.93 -13.76
C SER A 178 2.99 6.95 -12.92
N GLN A 179 2.69 5.78 -13.48
CA GLN A 179 1.95 4.74 -12.75
C GLN A 179 2.69 4.31 -11.48
N ALA A 180 1.97 4.32 -10.36
CA ALA A 180 2.49 3.91 -9.07
C ALA A 180 2.72 2.39 -9.00
N ILE A 181 3.85 2.00 -8.41
CA ILE A 181 4.12 0.61 -8.02
C ILE A 181 3.85 0.49 -6.51
N THR A 182 2.92 -0.38 -6.13
CA THR A 182 2.58 -0.61 -4.72
C THR A 182 3.25 -1.88 -4.21
N ARG A 183 3.81 -1.83 -2.99
CA ARG A 183 4.36 -2.99 -2.29
C ARG A 183 3.90 -2.96 -0.83
N GLU A 184 3.38 -4.08 -0.35
CA GLU A 184 3.06 -4.22 1.07
C GLU A 184 4.32 -4.09 1.94
N LYS A 185 4.15 -3.60 3.16
CA LYS A 185 5.24 -3.50 4.14
C LYS A 185 4.75 -3.82 5.56
N PRO A 186 5.65 -4.26 6.45
CA PRO A 186 5.34 -4.34 7.87
C PRO A 186 4.83 -3.02 8.43
N PHE A 187 4.01 -3.08 9.48
CA PHE A 187 3.53 -1.90 10.17
C PHE A 187 4.65 -1.27 10.99
N GLN A 188 4.71 0.05 10.97
CA GLN A 188 5.66 0.86 11.73
C GLN A 188 4.96 2.01 12.47
N MET A 189 3.70 2.31 12.12
CA MET A 189 2.92 3.42 12.68
C MET A 189 1.76 2.91 13.54
N PHE A 190 0.96 1.95 13.07
CA PHE A 190 -0.26 1.54 13.78
C PHE A 190 -0.11 0.33 14.70
N TYR A 191 0.77 -0.61 14.39
CA TYR A 191 0.94 -1.85 15.15
C TYR A 191 2.41 -2.08 15.52
N ASP A 192 2.63 -2.64 16.70
CA ASP A 192 3.95 -3.07 17.17
C ASP A 192 4.30 -4.45 16.55
N ASP A 193 5.55 -4.62 16.11
CA ASP A 193 6.09 -5.94 15.79
C ASP A 193 6.18 -6.78 17.08
N LYS A 194 5.84 -8.07 17.00
CA LYS A 194 5.71 -9.00 18.15
C LYS A 194 6.99 -9.25 18.97
N GLN A 195 8.11 -8.57 18.70
CA GLN A 195 9.36 -8.79 19.45
C GLN A 195 9.47 -8.03 20.78
N GLU A 196 8.60 -7.06 21.07
CA GLU A 196 8.64 -6.32 22.35
C GLU A 196 7.38 -6.53 23.20
N SER A 197 7.05 -7.79 23.49
CA SER A 197 6.25 -8.10 24.68
C SER A 197 7.19 -8.63 25.78
N PRO A 198 7.50 -7.84 26.83
CA PRO A 198 8.10 -8.39 28.02
C PRO A 198 7.05 -9.32 28.63
N ALA A 199 7.29 -10.62 28.46
CA ALA A 199 6.51 -11.67 29.10
C ALA A 199 6.41 -11.37 30.60
N HIS A 200 5.19 -11.49 31.11
CA HIS A 200 4.84 -11.54 32.52
C HIS A 200 5.96 -12.12 33.40
N GLN A 201 6.58 -11.25 34.19
CA GLN A 201 7.16 -11.64 35.48
C GLN A 201 6.20 -11.14 36.55
N GLY A 202 5.42 -12.08 37.08
CA GLY A 202 4.53 -11.94 38.23
C GLY A 202 4.21 -13.33 38.74
#